data_AF-A0A8S2UYZ8-F1
#
_entry.id   AF-A0A8S2UYZ8-F1
#
_cell.length_a   1.000
_cell.length_b   1.000
_cell.length_c   1.000
_cell.angle_alpha   90.00
_cell.angle_beta   90.00
_cell.angle_gamma   90.00
#
_symmetry.space_group_name_H-M   'P 1'
#
loop_
_entity.id
_entity.type
_entity.pdbx_description
1 polymer ?
#
loop_
_entity_poly.entity_id
_entity_poly.type
_entity_poly.pdbx_seq_one_letter_code
_entity_poly.pdbx_strand_id
1 'polypeptide(L)'
;MLDEANNFHPNIKLVRQIGRSVPFLDVFIQNSKGALKTSVYHKEAAEPYVVPFESDHPGHVFRNTVDTAITRAVRYSTALSEFEEEIRQLKLMFLYNGYPSRHID
;
A
#
# COMPACT_ATOMS: atom_id res chain seq x y z
N MET A 1 17.50 -6.14 24.28
CA MET A 1 17.48 -5.29 23.06
C MET A 1 16.11 -4.71 22.73
N LEU A 2 15.07 -5.49 22.35
CA LEU A 2 13.75 -4.91 22.04
C LEU A 2 13.06 -4.32 23.28
N ASP A 3 13.10 -5.03 24.40
CA ASP A 3 12.50 -4.57 25.66
C ASP A 3 13.19 -3.32 26.21
N GLU A 4 14.51 -3.24 26.06
CA GLU A 4 15.30 -2.04 26.39
C GLU A 4 14.92 -0.86 25.50
N ALA A 5 14.78 -1.06 24.19
CA ALA A 5 14.35 -0.02 23.26
C ALA A 5 12.93 0.48 23.57
N ASN A 6 12.04 -0.41 24.04
CA ASN A 6 10.69 -0.07 24.47
C ASN A 6 10.62 0.79 25.74
N ASN A 7 11.73 0.96 26.45
CA ASN A 7 11.84 1.86 27.60
C ASN A 7 12.27 3.28 27.22
N PHE A 8 12.63 3.55 25.97
CA PHE A 8 13.14 4.86 25.54
C PHE A 8 12.10 5.98 25.61
N HIS A 9 10.83 5.71 25.25
CA HIS A 9 9.76 6.71 25.28
C HIS A 9 8.44 6.10 25.79
N PRO A 10 7.71 6.75 26.72
CA PRO A 10 6.53 6.16 27.34
C PRO A 10 5.40 5.84 26.35
N ASN A 11 5.27 6.64 25.28
CA ASN A 11 4.17 6.52 24.31
C ASN A 11 4.57 5.81 23.00
N ILE A 12 5.81 5.35 22.84
CA ILE A 12 6.25 4.65 21.63
C ILE A 12 6.60 3.22 22.00
N LYS A 13 5.94 2.25 21.37
CA LYS A 13 6.20 0.82 21.56
C LYS A 13 6.52 0.16 20.22
N LEU A 14 7.70 -0.43 20.16
CA LEU A 14 8.13 -1.33 19.11
C LEU A 14 7.51 -2.70 19.35
N VAL A 15 6.68 -3.12 18.41
CA VAL A 15 6.02 -4.43 18.43
C VAL A 15 6.77 -5.36 17.50
N ARG A 16 7.06 -6.57 17.96
CA ARG A 16 7.59 -7.65 17.13
C ARG A 16 6.50 -8.67 16.89
N GLN A 17 6.23 -8.96 15.63
CA GLN A 17 5.25 -9.97 15.21
C GLN A 17 5.98 -11.10 14.47
N ILE A 18 5.72 -12.34 14.89
CA ILE A 18 6.01 -13.54 14.10
C ILE A 18 4.68 -14.16 13.73
N GLY A 19 4.50 -14.50 12.47
CA GLY A 19 3.33 -15.24 12.04
C GLY A 19 3.56 -15.91 10.69
N ARG A 20 2.56 -16.66 10.26
CA ARG A 20 2.48 -17.15 8.87
C ARG A 20 2.26 -16.00 7.88
N SER A 21 1.71 -14.89 8.37
CA SER A 21 1.65 -13.63 7.64
C SER A 21 2.04 -12.47 8.55
N VAL A 22 2.59 -11.42 7.97
CA VAL A 22 2.95 -10.19 8.68
C VAL A 22 2.90 -9.00 7.72
N PRO A 23 2.28 -7.87 8.12
CA PRO A 23 2.46 -6.62 7.42
C PRO A 23 3.82 -6.00 7.76
N PHE A 24 4.52 -5.46 6.77
CA PHE A 24 5.75 -4.71 6.97
C PHE A 24 5.81 -3.55 5.99
N LEU A 25 5.74 -2.32 6.52
CA LEU A 25 5.61 -1.10 5.72
C LEU A 25 4.42 -1.23 4.75
N ASP A 26 4.68 -1.10 3.46
CA ASP A 26 3.71 -1.14 2.37
C ASP A 26 3.45 -2.56 1.81
N VAL A 27 4.06 -3.59 2.40
CA VAL A 27 4.03 -4.96 1.88
C VAL A 27 3.39 -5.90 2.89
N PHE A 28 2.43 -6.70 2.42
CA PHE A 28 1.91 -7.83 3.17
C PHE A 28 2.66 -9.08 2.76
N ILE A 29 3.24 -9.79 3.72
CA ILE A 29 4.05 -10.97 3.47
C ILE A 29 3.32 -12.19 4.04
N GLN A 30 3.20 -13.25 3.25
CA GLN A 30 2.59 -14.52 3.64
C GLN A 30 3.48 -15.70 3.28
N ASN A 31 3.74 -16.59 4.24
CA ASN A 31 4.35 -17.88 3.99
C ASN A 31 3.29 -18.90 3.53
N SER A 32 3.42 -19.29 2.27
CA SER A 32 2.65 -20.35 1.62
C SER A 32 3.49 -21.61 1.49
N LYS A 33 3.52 -22.43 2.55
CA LYS A 33 4.19 -23.75 2.58
C LYS A 33 5.68 -23.69 2.21
N GLY A 34 6.41 -22.70 2.73
CA GLY A 34 7.84 -22.51 2.48
C GLY A 34 8.16 -21.49 1.39
N ALA A 35 7.18 -21.07 0.58
CA ALA A 35 7.32 -19.98 -0.37
C ALA A 35 6.73 -18.69 0.19
N LEU A 36 7.47 -17.57 0.10
CA LEU A 36 6.94 -16.26 0.44
C LEU A 36 6.12 -15.71 -0.72
N LYS A 37 4.89 -15.32 -0.42
CA LYS A 37 4.04 -14.51 -1.28
C LYS A 37 3.94 -13.11 -0.69
N THR A 38 3.95 -12.11 -1.54
CA THR A 38 3.76 -10.72 -1.16
C THR A 38 2.66 -10.07 -1.99
N SER A 39 2.04 -9.04 -1.39
CA SER A 39 1.07 -8.13 -2.00
C SER A 39 1.15 -6.75 -1.33
N VAL A 40 0.43 -5.76 -1.86
CA VAL A 40 0.34 -4.43 -1.25
C VAL A 40 -0.41 -4.53 0.08
N TYR A 41 0.13 -3.94 1.14
CA TYR A 41 -0.56 -3.86 2.43
C TYR A 41 -1.43 -2.60 2.51
N HIS A 42 -2.72 -2.80 2.78
CA HIS A 42 -3.67 -1.73 3.08
C HIS A 42 -3.96 -1.73 4.58
N LYS A 43 -3.64 -0.62 5.25
CA LYS A 43 -3.95 -0.46 6.67
C LYS A 43 -5.44 -0.22 6.83
N GLU A 44 -6.11 -0.96 7.72
CA GLU A 44 -7.57 -0.87 7.91
C GLU A 44 -8.07 0.54 8.26
N ALA A 45 -7.25 1.33 8.96
CA ALA A 45 -7.56 2.71 9.32
C ALA A 45 -7.16 3.75 8.25
N ALA A 46 -6.55 3.32 7.13
CA ALA A 46 -6.20 4.23 6.05
C ALA A 46 -7.43 4.51 5.19
N GLU A 47 -7.79 5.79 5.08
CA GLU A 47 -8.74 6.22 4.07
C GLU A 47 -8.09 6.12 2.69
N PRO A 48 -8.85 5.79 1.62
CA PRO A 48 -8.36 5.70 0.26
C PRO A 48 -8.16 7.10 -0.34
N TYR A 49 -7.43 7.96 0.36
CA TYR A 49 -7.20 9.35 0.01
C TYR A 49 -5.87 9.51 -0.73
N VAL A 50 -5.92 10.13 -1.90
CA VAL A 50 -4.75 10.60 -2.64
C VAL A 50 -4.91 12.08 -2.95
N VAL A 51 -3.99 12.69 -3.67
CA VAL A 51 -4.12 14.09 -4.09
C VAL A 51 -5.42 14.25 -4.89
N PRO A 52 -6.43 15.02 -4.43
CA PRO A 52 -7.68 15.15 -5.18
C PRO A 52 -7.46 15.81 -6.53
N PHE A 53 -8.12 15.31 -7.58
CA PHE A 53 -7.88 15.80 -8.95
C PHE A 53 -8.28 17.27 -9.16
N GLU A 54 -9.20 17.80 -8.35
CA GLU A 54 -9.64 19.20 -8.38
C GLU A 54 -8.68 20.17 -7.67
N SER A 55 -7.63 19.66 -7.03
CA SER A 55 -6.64 20.51 -6.35
C SER A 55 -5.71 21.23 -7.34
N ASP A 56 -5.16 22.37 -6.92
CA ASP A 56 -4.25 23.17 -7.76
C ASP A 56 -2.82 22.60 -7.78
N HIS A 57 -2.66 21.45 -8.43
CA HIS A 57 -1.36 20.81 -8.64
C HIS A 57 -1.03 20.73 -10.15
N PRO A 58 0.26 20.78 -10.52
CA PRO A 58 0.68 20.53 -11.89
C PRO A 58 0.28 19.13 -12.37
N GLY A 59 -0.06 18.99 -13.66
CA GLY A 59 -0.53 17.73 -14.25
C GLY A 59 0.38 16.51 -14.02
N HIS A 60 1.70 16.73 -13.93
CA HIS A 60 2.65 15.65 -13.65
C HIS A 60 2.49 15.04 -12.26
N VAL A 61 1.99 15.79 -11.27
CA VAL A 61 1.76 15.29 -9.92
C VAL A 61 0.70 14.19 -9.96
N PHE A 62 -0.44 14.45 -10.59
CA PHE A 62 -1.52 13.47 -10.72
C PHE A 62 -1.07 12.21 -11.45
N ARG A 63 -0.32 12.37 -12.56
CA ARG A 63 0.24 11.24 -13.29
C ARG A 63 1.21 10.43 -12.44
N ASN A 64 2.12 11.10 -11.74
CA ASN A 64 3.09 10.43 -10.87
C ASN A 64 2.41 9.72 -9.70
N THR A 65 1.30 10.23 -9.18
CA THR A 65 0.50 9.54 -8.15
C THR A 65 0.00 8.19 -8.66
N VAL A 66 -0.55 8.16 -9.88
CA VAL A 66 -1.02 6.93 -10.54
C VAL A 66 0.15 5.98 -10.82
N ASP A 67 1.20 6.49 -11.49
CA ASP A 67 2.37 5.70 -11.88
C ASP A 67 3.06 5.07 -10.66
N THR A 68 3.16 5.80 -9.55
CA THR A 68 3.74 5.29 -8.30
C THR A 68 2.90 4.19 -7.69
N ALA A 69 1.58 4.34 -7.65
CA ALA A 69 0.68 3.33 -7.11
C ALA A 69 0.73 2.03 -7.94
N ILE A 70 0.67 2.15 -9.27
CA ILE A 70 0.79 0.99 -10.17
C ILE A 70 2.17 0.34 -10.04
N THR A 71 3.23 1.13 -9.98
CA THR A 71 4.60 0.59 -9.79
C THR A 71 4.72 -0.20 -8.50
N ARG A 72 4.09 0.26 -7.41
CA ARG A 72 4.04 -0.48 -6.14
C ARG A 72 3.26 -1.78 -6.29
N ALA A 73 2.09 -1.77 -6.93
CA ALA A 73 1.31 -2.96 -7.22
C ALA A 73 2.13 -4.02 -7.98
N VAL A 74 2.84 -3.61 -9.03
CA VAL A 74 3.72 -4.50 -9.83
C VAL A 74 4.86 -5.06 -8.98
N ARG A 75 5.51 -4.22 -8.16
CA ARG A 75 6.69 -4.64 -7.38
C ARG A 75 6.34 -5.54 -6.19
N TYR A 76 5.19 -5.31 -5.56
CA TYR A 76 4.84 -6.00 -4.32
C TYR A 76 4.03 -7.26 -4.57
N SER A 77 3.29 -7.36 -5.66
CA SER A 77 2.46 -8.53 -5.95
C SER A 77 3.25 -9.67 -6.59
N THR A 78 3.40 -10.76 -5.86
CA THR A 78 4.06 -11.99 -6.36
C THR A 78 3.17 -12.85 -7.27
N ALA A 79 1.84 -12.72 -7.12
CA ALA A 79 0.87 -13.47 -7.91
C ALA A 79 0.05 -12.51 -8.77
N LEU A 80 -0.29 -12.94 -9.99
CA LEU A 80 -1.10 -12.14 -10.91
C LEU A 80 -2.46 -11.77 -10.30
N SER A 81 -3.09 -12.69 -9.57
CA SER A 81 -4.37 -12.43 -8.91
C SER A 81 -4.31 -11.32 -7.86
N GLU A 82 -3.19 -11.21 -7.12
CA GLU A 82 -2.97 -10.14 -6.14
C GLU A 82 -2.76 -8.79 -6.83
N PHE A 83 -2.04 -8.80 -7.96
CA PHE A 83 -1.88 -7.62 -8.80
C PHE A 83 -3.22 -7.15 -9.39
N GLU A 84 -4.03 -8.07 -9.94
CA GLU A 84 -5.33 -7.75 -10.52
C GLU A 84 -6.33 -7.23 -9.47
N GLU A 85 -6.31 -7.76 -8.25
CA GLU A 85 -7.06 -7.21 -7.12
C GLU A 85 -6.61 -5.80 -6.80
N GLU A 86 -5.29 -5.57 -6.68
CA GLU A 86 -4.75 -4.26 -6.37
C GLU A 86 -5.12 -3.22 -7.43
N ILE A 87 -5.03 -3.56 -8.72
CA ILE A 87 -5.44 -2.66 -9.80
C ILE A 87 -6.92 -2.28 -9.69
N ARG A 88 -7.79 -3.21 -9.29
CA ARG A 88 -9.22 -2.91 -9.07
C ARG A 88 -9.40 -1.94 -7.90
N GLN A 89 -8.69 -2.14 -6.80
CA GLN A 89 -8.73 -1.22 -5.64
C GLN A 89 -8.21 0.17 -6.02
N LEU A 90 -7.08 0.25 -6.72
CA LEU A 90 -6.51 1.52 -7.19
C LEU A 90 -7.46 2.26 -8.12
N LYS A 91 -8.13 1.57 -9.04
CA LYS A 91 -9.14 2.19 -9.92
C LYS A 91 -10.27 2.83 -9.13
N LEU A 92 -10.82 2.11 -8.15
CA LEU A 92 -11.87 2.65 -7.28
C LEU A 92 -11.38 3.84 -6.46
N MET A 93 -10.17 3.75 -5.88
CA MET A 93 -9.54 4.84 -5.14
C MET A 93 -9.36 6.09 -6.00
N PHE A 94 -8.79 5.99 -7.21
CA PHE A 94 -8.58 7.15 -8.07
C PHE A 94 -9.88 7.78 -8.53
N LEU A 95 -10.89 6.97 -8.88
CA LEU A 95 -12.23 7.48 -9.20
C LEU A 95 -12.86 8.23 -8.01
N TYR A 96 -12.73 7.69 -6.80
CA TYR A 96 -13.20 8.34 -5.57
C TYR A 96 -12.54 9.71 -5.33
N ASN A 97 -11.29 9.88 -5.75
CA ASN A 97 -10.54 11.14 -5.64
C ASN A 97 -10.71 12.06 -6.89
N GLY A 98 -11.68 11.76 -7.76
CA GLY A 98 -12.05 12.62 -8.90
C GLY A 98 -11.18 12.47 -10.15
N TYR A 99 -10.32 11.46 -10.22
CA TYR A 99 -9.48 11.26 -11.40
C TYR A 99 -10.35 10.81 -12.60
N PRO A 100 -10.17 11.40 -13.80
CA PRO A 100 -10.87 10.96 -14.99
C PRO A 100 -10.40 9.58 -15.46
N SER A 101 -11.31 8.70 -15.90
CA SER A 101 -11.01 7.31 -16.32
C SER A 101 -9.84 7.19 -17.30
N ARG A 102 -9.69 8.15 -18.23
CA ARG A 102 -8.57 8.20 -19.19
C ARG A 102 -7.16 8.24 -18.57
N HIS A 103 -7.05 8.56 -17.28
CA HIS A 103 -5.78 8.59 -16.55
C HIS A 103 -5.55 7.32 -15.71
N ILE A 104 -6.51 6.41 -15.67
CA ILE A 104 -6.53 5.23 -14.79
C ILE A 104 -6.64 3.92 -15.59
N ASP A 105 -6.96 4.01 -16.89
CA ASP A 105 -7.08 2.88 -17.82
C ASP A 105 -5.82 2.61 -18.65
#